data_AF-A0A957DTC3-F1
#
_entry.id   AF-A0A957DTC3-F1
#
_cell.length_a   1.000
_cell.length_b   1.000
_cell.length_c   1.000
_cell.angle_alpha   90.00
_cell.angle_beta   90.00
_cell.angle_gamma   90.00
#
_symmetry.space_group_name_H-M   'P 1'
#
loop_
_entity.id
_entity.type
_entity.pdbx_description
1 polymer ?
#
loop_
_entity_poly.entity_id
_entity_poly.type
_entity_poly.pdbx_seq_one_letter_code
_entity_poly.pdbx_strand_id
1 'polypeptide(L)'
;IMSVNPQFKTEVGICPGCGARIRFQNKVQVGEFVICDECGDELEVVNLSPIKLDWAFEDPFDDDFDGDYDDDFDDDDDFDDDDDDDWED
;
A
#
# COMPACT_ATOMS: atom_id res chain seq x y z
N ILE A 1 -39.73 16.25 -9.10
CA ILE A 1 -39.10 16.67 -7.82
C ILE A 1 -37.96 15.71 -7.52
N MET A 2 -36.72 16.12 -7.79
CA MET A 2 -35.54 15.31 -7.46
C MET A 2 -35.25 15.53 -5.97
N SER A 3 -35.74 14.63 -5.13
CA SER A 3 -35.43 14.63 -3.70
C SER A 3 -33.98 14.17 -3.51
N VAL A 4 -33.03 15.09 -3.59
CA VAL A 4 -31.71 14.89 -2.99
C VAL A 4 -31.89 15.16 -1.51
N ASN A 5 -32.04 14.10 -0.72
CA ASN A 5 -31.90 14.14 0.73
C ASN A 5 -30.49 13.65 1.04
N PRO A 6 -29.50 14.55 1.19
CA PRO A 6 -28.17 14.13 1.58
C PRO A 6 -28.15 14.14 3.11
N GLN A 7 -28.48 13.01 3.72
CA GLN A 7 -28.13 12.78 5.13
C GLN A 7 -26.64 12.46 5.22
N PHE A 8 -25.78 13.35 4.71
CA PHE A 8 -24.33 13.21 4.83
C PHE A 8 -23.97 13.47 6.29
N LYS A 9 -23.76 12.37 7.02
CA LYS A 9 -23.23 12.41 8.38
C LYS A 9 -21.81 12.95 8.29
N THR A 10 -21.60 14.16 8.79
CA THR A 10 -20.26 14.75 8.86
C THR A 10 -19.47 14.00 9.92
N GLU A 11 -18.54 13.17 9.50
CA GLU A 11 -17.57 12.56 10.41
C GLU A 11 -16.43 13.54 10.68
N VAL A 12 -15.83 13.49 11.88
CA VAL A 12 -14.78 14.43 12.29
C VAL A 12 -13.57 13.67 12.82
N GLY A 13 -12.40 13.94 12.23
CA GLY A 13 -11.09 13.50 12.70
C GLY A 13 -10.30 14.65 13.33
N ILE A 14 -9.29 14.34 14.13
CA ILE A 14 -8.34 15.31 14.68
C ILE A 14 -6.98 15.09 14.04
N CYS A 15 -6.36 16.15 13.52
CA CYS A 15 -5.00 16.12 13.02
C CYS A 15 -4.00 15.89 14.17
N PRO A 16 -3.12 14.89 14.11
CA PRO A 16 -2.12 14.64 15.16
C PRO A 16 -0.99 15.69 15.20
N GLY A 17 -0.71 16.39 14.09
CA GLY A 17 0.36 17.39 14.00
C GLY A 17 -0.01 18.75 14.61
N CYS A 18 -1.21 19.27 14.31
CA CYS A 18 -1.65 20.61 14.76
C CYS A 18 -2.89 20.62 15.67
N GLY A 19 -3.58 19.48 15.83
CA GLY A 19 -4.81 19.39 16.62
C GLY A 19 -6.07 19.95 15.93
N ALA A 20 -5.98 20.31 14.65
CA ALA A 20 -7.12 20.81 13.88
C ALA A 20 -8.21 19.76 13.68
N ARG A 21 -9.46 20.21 13.54
CA ARG A 21 -10.62 19.36 13.25
C ARG A 21 -10.82 19.23 11.75
N ILE A 22 -10.63 18.02 11.22
CA ILE A 22 -10.86 17.69 9.82
C ILE A 22 -12.29 17.16 9.67
N ARG A 23 -13.07 17.78 8.78
CA ARG A 23 -14.48 17.42 8.53
C ARG A 23 -14.60 16.67 7.22
N PHE A 24 -15.14 15.47 7.29
CA PHE A 24 -15.39 14.64 6.11
C PHE A 24 -16.82 14.85 5.63
N GLN A 25 -16.96 15.21 4.34
CA GLN A 25 -18.27 15.43 3.72
C GLN A 25 -18.93 14.12 3.29
N ASN A 26 -18.13 13.08 3.04
CA ASN A 26 -18.56 11.76 2.60
C ASN A 26 -18.29 10.71 3.68
N LYS A 27 -18.77 9.49 3.42
CA LYS A 27 -18.44 8.33 4.25
C LYS A 27 -16.94 8.04 4.14
N VAL A 28 -16.25 8.15 5.26
CA VAL A 28 -14.81 7.90 5.38
C VAL A 28 -14.53 6.41 5.39
N GLN A 29 -13.41 6.00 4.80
CA GLN A 29 -12.90 4.64 4.82
C GLN A 29 -11.52 4.57 5.49
N VAL A 30 -11.18 3.42 6.06
CA VAL A 30 -9.81 3.16 6.52
C VAL A 30 -8.91 3.02 5.28
N GLY A 31 -7.69 3.56 5.32
CA GLY A 31 -6.81 3.66 4.16
C GLY A 31 -7.02 4.91 3.31
N GLU A 32 -7.98 5.77 3.67
CA GLU A 32 -8.23 7.02 2.94
C GLU A 32 -7.21 8.09 3.34
N PHE A 33 -6.60 8.72 2.35
CA PHE A 33 -5.64 9.83 2.54
C PHE A 33 -6.34 11.19 2.58
N VAL A 34 -5.90 12.05 3.48
CA VAL A 34 -6.40 13.42 3.64
C VAL A 34 -5.26 14.37 3.98
N ILE A 35 -5.28 15.56 3.40
CA ILE A 35 -4.31 16.62 3.71
C ILE A 35 -4.95 17.55 4.75
N CYS A 36 -4.20 17.89 5.80
CA CYS A 36 -4.65 18.88 6.76
C CYS A 36 -4.54 20.29 6.19
N ASP A 37 -5.67 20.99 6.02
CA ASP A 37 -5.68 22.38 5.51
C ASP A 37 -4.94 23.40 6.41
N GLU A 38 -4.70 23.07 7.68
CA GLU A 38 -4.09 23.98 8.65
C GLU A 38 -2.56 23.86 8.72
N CYS A 39 -2.00 22.64 8.68
CA CYS A 39 -0.54 22.42 8.74
C CYS A 39 0.07 21.87 7.45
N GLY A 40 -0.75 21.34 6.54
CA GLY A 40 -0.29 20.69 5.31
C GLY A 40 0.14 19.24 5.47
N ASP A 41 0.04 18.64 6.66
CA ASP A 41 0.41 17.23 6.87
C ASP A 41 -0.49 16.29 6.06
N GLU A 42 0.13 15.30 5.43
CA GLU A 42 -0.53 14.19 4.76
C GLU A 42 -0.84 13.10 5.79
N LEU A 43 -2.11 12.74 5.91
CA LEU A 43 -2.62 11.85 6.94
C LEU A 43 -3.46 10.73 6.32
N GLU A 44 -3.44 9.56 6.95
CA GLU A 44 -4.24 8.40 6.59
C GLU A 44 -5.28 8.11 7.68
N VAL A 45 -6.48 7.70 7.27
CA VAL A 45 -7.51 7.23 8.19
C VAL A 45 -7.21 5.79 8.63
N VAL A 46 -6.89 5.61 9.90
CA VAL A 46 -6.58 4.29 10.50
C VAL A 46 -7.73 3.71 11.32
N ASN A 47 -8.79 4.48 11.61
CA ASN A 47 -9.98 4.03 12.35
C ASN A 47 -11.20 4.89 12.02
N LEU A 48 -12.42 4.34 12.17
CA LEU A 48 -13.70 5.01 11.87
C LEU A 48 -14.61 5.22 13.10
N SER A 49 -14.27 4.70 14.28
CA SER A 49 -15.15 4.82 15.47
C SER A 49 -14.35 4.84 16.78
N PRO A 50 -13.83 6.02 17.21
CA PRO A 50 -13.87 7.32 16.54
C PRO A 50 -12.90 7.41 15.35
N ILE A 51 -13.08 8.41 14.47
CA ILE A 51 -12.10 8.64 13.40
C ILE A 51 -10.73 8.94 14.02
N LYS A 52 -9.74 8.16 13.61
CA LYS A 52 -8.32 8.39 13.94
C LYS A 52 -7.53 8.57 12.66
N LEU A 53 -6.60 9.50 12.72
CA LEU A 53 -5.67 9.83 11.66
C LEU A 53 -4.25 9.54 12.13
N ASP A 54 -3.43 9.00 11.24
CA ASP A 54 -1.99 8.83 11.41
C ASP A 54 -1.26 9.48 10.22
N TRP A 55 0.05 9.67 10.29
CA TRP A 55 0.81 10.19 9.16
C TRP A 55 0.79 9.21 7.98
N ALA A 56 0.54 9.74 6.78
CA ALA A 56 0.58 8.98 5.54
C ALA A 56 2.05 8.68 5.19
N PHE A 57 2.54 7.53 5.62
CA PHE A 57 3.83 7.02 5.13
C PHE A 57 3.59 6.28 3.83
N GLU A 58 4.45 6.54 2.83
CA GLU A 58 4.55 5.67 1.66
C GLU A 58 5.07 4.32 2.16
N ASP A 59 4.28 3.25 1.97
CA ASP A 59 4.73 1.91 2.32
C ASP A 59 5.84 1.54 1.33
N PRO A 60 7.09 1.29 1.80
CA PRO A 60 8.23 0.98 0.95
C PRO A 60 8.13 -0.39 0.26
N PHE A 61 6.99 -1.07 0.39
CA PHE A 61 6.66 -2.31 -0.31
C PHE A 61 5.51 -2.12 -1.33
N ASP A 62 4.91 -0.93 -1.43
CA ASP A 62 3.84 -0.63 -2.40
C ASP A 62 4.39 -0.13 -3.75
N ASP A 63 5.70 0.13 -3.87
CA ASP A 63 6.32 0.66 -5.09
C ASP A 63 6.89 -0.38 -6.07
N ASP A 64 7.16 -1.64 -5.72
CA ASP A 64 7.86 -2.57 -6.65
C ASP A 64 7.60 -4.07 -6.40
N PHE A 65 6.35 -4.56 -6.52
CA PHE A 65 6.14 -5.99 -6.84
C PHE A 65 5.97 -6.20 -8.35
N ASP A 66 6.97 -5.76 -9.11
CA ASP A 66 7.27 -6.30 -10.43
C ASP A 66 7.90 -7.70 -10.24
N GLY A 67 7.08 -8.66 -9.85
CA GLY A 67 7.46 -10.06 -9.72
C GLY A 67 7.70 -10.69 -11.09
N ASP A 68 8.75 -10.26 -11.78
CA ASP A 68 9.34 -10.97 -12.92
C ASP A 68 10.23 -12.08 -12.33
N TYR A 69 9.56 -13.11 -11.79
CA TYR A 69 10.18 -14.40 -11.55
C TYR A 69 10.43 -15.03 -12.93
N ASP A 70 11.59 -14.73 -13.50
CA ASP A 70 12.14 -15.38 -14.69
C ASP A 70 12.32 -16.88 -14.35
N ASP A 71 11.40 -17.70 -14.85
CA ASP A 71 11.31 -19.16 -14.61
C ASP A 71 12.29 -19.96 -15.49
N ASP A 72 13.44 -19.39 -15.85
CA ASP A 72 14.46 -20.08 -16.65
C ASP A 72 15.43 -20.87 -15.77
N PHE A 73 14.90 -21.82 -14.99
CA PHE A 73 15.68 -22.91 -14.39
C PHE A 73 15.60 -24.17 -15.27
N ASP A 74 15.81 -23.98 -16.57
CA ASP A 74 16.16 -25.05 -17.52
C ASP A 74 17.64 -24.83 -17.89
N ASP A 75 18.55 -25.43 -17.13
CA ASP A 75 19.83 -25.86 -17.70
C ASP A 75 20.06 -27.30 -17.25
N ASP A 76 19.59 -28.19 -18.12
CA ASP A 76 20.01 -29.58 -18.22
C ASP A 76 21.54 -29.65 -18.23
N ASP A 77 22.18 -29.72 -17.07
CA ASP A 77 23.55 -30.24 -16.95
C ASP A 77 23.53 -31.77 -17.12
N ASP A 78 23.18 -32.21 -18.32
CA ASP A 78 23.45 -33.55 -18.83
C ASP A 78 24.97 -33.64 -19.09
N PHE A 79 25.73 -33.82 -18.00
CA PHE A 79 27.16 -34.05 -18.08
C PHE A 79 27.41 -35.52 -18.46
N ASP A 80 27.11 -35.85 -19.72
CA ASP A 80 27.68 -37.00 -20.42
C ASP A 80 29.18 -36.72 -20.64
N ASP A 81 30.00 -37.06 -19.64
CA ASP A 81 31.45 -37.19 -19.77
C ASP A 81 31.78 -38.68 -19.91
N ASP A 82 31.32 -39.26 -21.01
CA ASP A 82 31.83 -40.51 -21.57
C ASP A 82 32.79 -40.10 -22.72
N ASP A 83 34.01 -39.68 -22.38
CA ASP A 83 35.13 -39.54 -23.33
C ASP A 83 36.47 -39.82 -22.62
N ASP A 84 36.83 -41.11 -22.68
CA ASP A 84 38.15 -41.62 -23.08
C ASP A 84 39.37 -41.71 -22.13
N ASP A 85 40.13 -42.78 -22.42
CA ASP A 85 41.56 -43.06 -22.15
C ASP A 85 42.01 -43.79 -20.86
N ASP A 86 41.83 -45.13 -20.90
CA ASP A 86 42.91 -46.14 -20.91
C ASP A 86 44.31 -45.72 -20.39
N TRP A 87 44.69 -46.20 -19.19
CA TRP A 87 46.11 -46.37 -18.82
C TRP A 87 46.31 -47.69 -18.07
N GLU A 88 47.13 -48.56 -18.69
CA GLU A 88 47.48 -49.94 -18.32
C GLU A 88 48.13 -50.11 -16.92
N ASP A 89 47.79 -51.22 -16.23
CA ASP A 89 48.71 -51.96 -15.33
C ASP A 89 48.51 -53.48 -15.46
#